data_AF-A0A2V9XZZ4-F1
#
_entry.id   AF-A0A2V9XZZ4-F1
#
_cell.length_a   1.000
_cell.length_b   1.000
_cell.length_c   1.000
_cell.angle_alpha   90.00
_cell.angle_beta   90.00
_cell.angle_gamma   90.00
#
_symmetry.space_group_name_H-M   'P 1'
#
loop_
_entity.id
_entity.type
_entity.pdbx_description
1 polymer ?
#
loop_
_entity_poly.entity_id
_entity_poly.type
_entity_poly.pdbx_seq_one_letter_code
_entity_poly.pdbx_strand_id
1 'polypeptide(L)'
;MTVHGYHKVFGGLHQFAHMVGSMGLPSWLGYVSAFTELLGGLLILVGFFTRPAAVAICINLCVAIGKVHLHNGLLGSPDRPGFEFPLAAATLAFALIFFGAGPISLDHVLRGGASR
;
A
#
# COMPACT_ATOMS: atom_id res chain seq x y z
N MET A 1 0.94 5.56 -2.76
CA MET A 1 -0.08 4.64 -2.20
C MET A 1 -1.37 5.37 -1.85
N THR A 2 -1.31 6.44 -1.06
CA THR A 2 -2.50 7.21 -0.61
C THR A 2 -3.43 7.63 -1.75
N VAL A 3 -2.87 8.16 -2.85
CA VAL A 3 -3.67 8.55 -4.04
C VAL A 3 -4.31 7.34 -4.73
N HIS A 4 -3.62 6.19 -4.78
CA HIS A 4 -4.18 4.97 -5.36
C HIS A 4 -5.35 4.44 -4.51
N GLY A 5 -5.18 4.43 -3.19
CA GLY A 5 -6.25 4.09 -2.25
C GLY A 5 -7.41 5.08 -2.33
N TYR A 6 -7.15 6.37 -2.48
CA TYR A 6 -8.19 7.41 -2.61
C TYR A 6 -9.06 7.15 -3.84
N HIS A 7 -8.47 6.92 -5.01
CA HIS A 7 -9.24 6.58 -6.22
C HIS A 7 -10.01 5.27 -6.06
N LYS A 8 -9.49 4.26 -5.34
CA LYS A 8 -10.22 3.02 -5.09
C LYS A 8 -11.40 3.21 -4.15
N VAL A 9 -11.23 4.00 -3.08
CA VAL A 9 -12.29 4.24 -2.08
C VAL A 9 -13.37 5.17 -2.63
N PHE A 10 -12.98 6.28 -3.28
CA PHE A 10 -13.91 7.32 -3.71
C PHE A 10 -14.31 7.24 -5.19
N GLY A 11 -13.54 6.55 -6.03
CA GLY A 11 -13.80 6.42 -7.47
C GLY A 11 -14.62 5.19 -7.86
N GLY A 12 -14.94 4.29 -6.91
CA GLY A 12 -15.75 3.10 -7.18
C GLY A 12 -15.35 1.88 -6.36
N LEU A 13 -15.47 1.97 -5.04
CA LEU A 13 -15.03 0.92 -4.11
C LEU A 13 -15.69 -0.43 -4.38
N HIS A 14 -17.00 -0.45 -4.61
CA HIS A 14 -17.74 -1.68 -4.90
C HIS A 14 -17.29 -2.30 -6.23
N GLN A 15 -17.04 -1.47 -7.25
CA GLN A 15 -16.53 -1.93 -8.54
C GLN A 15 -15.12 -2.53 -8.41
N PHE A 16 -14.26 -1.90 -7.60
CA PHE A 16 -12.94 -2.44 -7.30
C PHE A 16 -13.02 -3.78 -6.57
N ALA A 17 -13.93 -3.92 -5.59
CA ALA A 17 -14.16 -5.18 -4.88
C ALA A 17 -14.64 -6.31 -5.81
N HIS A 18 -15.53 -6.01 -6.74
CA HIS A 18 -15.96 -6.97 -7.78
C HIS A 18 -14.84 -7.34 -8.75
N MET A 19 -14.02 -6.36 -9.14
CA MET A 19 -12.84 -6.62 -9.98
C MET A 19 -11.84 -7.54 -9.27
N VAL A 20 -11.63 -7.38 -7.96
CA VAL A 20 -10.81 -8.34 -7.17
C VAL A 20 -11.48 -9.72 -7.14
N GLY A 21 -12.81 -9.74 -7.01
CA GLY A 21 -13.64 -10.94 -7.17
C GLY A 21 -13.37 -11.72 -8.46
N SER A 22 -13.35 -11.02 -9.60
CA SER A 22 -13.15 -11.65 -10.91
C SER A 22 -11.74 -12.22 -11.13
N MET A 23 -10.77 -11.85 -10.29
CA MET A 23 -9.40 -12.41 -10.30
C MET A 23 -9.29 -13.73 -9.51
N GLY A 24 -10.39 -14.28 -9.01
CA GLY A 24 -10.42 -15.49 -8.18
C GLY A 24 -10.01 -15.25 -6.74
N LEU A 25 -10.04 -14.00 -6.28
CA LEU A 25 -9.88 -13.63 -4.88
C LEU A 25 -11.25 -13.32 -4.27
N PRO A 26 -11.46 -13.52 -2.97
CA PRO A 26 -12.66 -13.04 -2.30
C PRO A 26 -12.86 -11.53 -2.50
N SER A 27 -14.05 -11.11 -2.93
CA SER A 27 -14.35 -9.70 -3.21
C SER A 27 -14.13 -8.79 -2.00
N TRP A 28 -14.30 -9.31 -0.78
CA TRP A 28 -14.07 -8.55 0.44
C TRP A 28 -12.62 -8.10 0.61
N LEU A 29 -11.65 -8.83 0.02
CA LEU A 29 -10.24 -8.41 0.00
C LEU A 29 -10.03 -7.12 -0.79
N GLY A 30 -10.90 -6.81 -1.76
CA GLY A 30 -10.83 -5.54 -2.46
C GLY A 30 -11.10 -4.34 -1.55
N TYR A 31 -12.03 -4.47 -0.60
CA TYR A 31 -12.23 -3.43 0.42
C TYR A 31 -10.99 -3.29 1.31
N VAL A 32 -10.45 -4.41 1.79
CA VAL A 32 -9.25 -4.42 2.64
C VAL A 32 -8.07 -3.77 1.91
N SER A 33 -7.86 -4.11 0.65
CA SER A 33 -6.81 -3.55 -0.19
C SER A 33 -6.96 -2.03 -0.38
N ALA A 34 -8.15 -1.56 -0.73
CA ALA A 34 -8.44 -0.14 -0.93
C ALA A 34 -8.18 0.69 0.34
N PHE A 35 -8.68 0.21 1.48
CA PHE A 35 -8.45 0.86 2.77
C PHE A 35 -6.99 0.78 3.22
N THR A 36 -6.30 -0.34 2.97
CA THR A 36 -4.88 -0.50 3.30
C THR A 36 -4.01 0.48 2.51
N GLU A 37 -4.29 0.70 1.23
CA GLU A 37 -3.52 1.65 0.43
C GLU A 37 -3.76 3.10 0.85
N LEU A 38 -4.99 3.43 1.23
CA LEU A 38 -5.34 4.78 1.68
C LEU A 38 -4.81 5.05 3.09
N LEU A 39 -5.24 4.27 4.07
CA LEU A 39 -4.91 4.45 5.48
C LEU A 39 -3.44 4.10 5.75
N GLY A 40 -2.95 2.97 5.23
CA GLY A 40 -1.55 2.60 5.38
C GLY A 40 -0.61 3.63 4.74
N GLY A 41 -1.01 4.17 3.57
CA GLY A 41 -0.23 5.22 2.89
C GLY A 41 -0.18 6.50 3.71
N LEU A 42 -1.30 6.88 4.31
CA LEU A 42 -1.40 8.04 5.19
C LEU A 42 -0.60 7.85 6.49
N LEU A 43 -0.68 6.68 7.12
CA LEU A 43 0.06 6.34 8.34
C LEU A 43 1.57 6.39 8.12
N ILE A 44 2.07 5.86 7.00
CA ILE A 44 3.48 5.98 6.62
C ILE A 44 3.87 7.44 6.38
N LEU A 45 3.03 8.20 5.65
CA LEU A 45 3.31 9.61 5.34
C LEU A 45 3.44 10.47 6.61
N VAL A 46 2.53 10.27 7.55
CA VAL A 46 2.47 10.98 8.84
C VAL A 46 3.56 10.46 9.80
N GLY A 47 4.12 9.27 9.53
CA GLY A 47 5.12 8.64 10.39
C GLY A 47 4.51 8.11 11.69
N PHE A 48 3.25 7.65 11.65
CA PHE A 48 2.54 7.09 12.80
C PHE A 48 2.28 5.61 12.58
N PHE A 49 2.65 4.75 13.53
CA PHE A 49 2.57 3.29 13.37
C PHE A 49 3.22 2.81 12.05
N THR A 50 4.37 3.38 11.69
CA THR A 50 4.98 3.16 10.37
C THR A 50 5.30 1.69 10.11
N ARG A 51 5.72 0.93 11.12
CA ARG A 51 6.08 -0.50 10.97
C ARG A 51 4.87 -1.38 10.58
N PRO A 52 3.77 -1.43 11.35
CA PRO A 52 2.62 -2.23 10.97
C PRO A 52 1.95 -1.72 9.68
N ALA A 53 1.93 -0.40 9.44
CA ALA A 53 1.44 0.16 8.18
C ALA A 53 2.28 -0.29 6.98
N ALA A 54 3.60 -0.33 7.12
CA ALA A 54 4.52 -0.81 6.10
C ALA A 54 4.36 -2.31 5.82
N VAL A 55 4.14 -3.14 6.85
CA VAL A 55 3.83 -4.58 6.67
C VAL A 55 2.54 -4.74 5.85
N ALA A 56 1.48 -4.03 6.21
CA ALA A 56 0.19 -4.12 5.51
C ALA A 56 0.31 -3.69 4.04
N ILE A 57 1.00 -2.58 3.76
CA ILE A 57 1.27 -2.12 2.39
C ILE A 57 2.12 -3.13 1.62
N CYS A 58 3.18 -3.66 2.24
CA CYS A 58 4.07 -4.62 1.58
C CYS A 58 3.30 -5.88 1.15
N ILE A 59 2.49 -6.45 2.03
CA ILE A 59 1.67 -7.63 1.72
C ILE A 59 0.68 -7.31 0.59
N ASN A 60 -0.02 -6.18 0.68
CA ASN A 60 -0.98 -5.75 -0.33
C ASN A 60 -0.31 -5.63 -1.72
N LEU A 61 0.88 -5.04 -1.79
CA LEU A 61 1.62 -4.87 -3.04
C LEU A 61 2.16 -6.19 -3.58
N CYS A 62 2.62 -7.11 -2.73
CA CYS A 62 3.01 -8.45 -3.17
C CYS A 62 1.85 -9.20 -3.83
N VAL A 63 0.65 -9.13 -3.25
CA VAL A 63 -0.58 -9.72 -3.84
C VAL A 63 -0.93 -9.04 -5.16
N ALA A 64 -0.89 -7.70 -5.21
CA ALA A 64 -1.18 -6.95 -6.43
C ALA A 64 -0.20 -7.29 -7.58
N ILE A 65 1.10 -7.40 -7.28
CA ILE A 65 2.11 -7.81 -8.27
C ILE A 65 1.78 -9.21 -8.79
N GLY A 66 1.61 -10.19 -7.88
CA GLY A 66 1.41 -11.58 -8.27
C GLY A 66 0.11 -11.86 -9.04
N LYS A 67 -0.96 -11.10 -8.76
CA LYS A 67 -2.30 -11.36 -9.34
C LYS A 67 -2.66 -10.44 -10.50
N VAL A 68 -2.12 -9.22 -10.54
CA VAL A 68 -2.54 -8.19 -11.52
C VAL A 68 -1.43 -7.91 -12.53
N HIS A 69 -0.22 -7.62 -12.04
CA HIS A 69 0.81 -7.01 -12.89
C HIS A 69 1.89 -7.99 -13.37
N LEU A 70 1.96 -9.22 -12.82
CA LEU A 70 2.99 -10.20 -13.20
C LEU A 70 2.97 -10.50 -14.71
N HIS A 71 1.78 -10.55 -15.32
CA HIS A 71 1.61 -10.77 -16.76
C HIS A 71 1.92 -9.54 -17.62
N ASN A 72 1.96 -8.34 -17.03
CA ASN A 72 2.25 -7.10 -17.76
C ASN A 72 3.76 -6.87 -17.93
N GLY A 73 4.61 -7.63 -17.23
CA GLY A 73 6.06 -7.40 -17.21
C GLY A 73 6.45 -6.19 -16.36
N LEU A 74 7.76 -5.92 -16.28
CA LEU A 74 8.33 -4.94 -15.34
C LEU A 74 7.90 -3.50 -15.70
N LEU A 75 8.13 -3.09 -16.94
CA LEU A 75 7.76 -1.75 -17.43
C LEU A 75 6.32 -1.67 -17.96
N GLY A 76 5.72 -2.80 -18.30
CA GLY A 76 4.40 -2.80 -18.93
C GLY A 76 4.45 -2.57 -20.43
N SER A 77 3.31 -2.19 -20.98
CA SER A 77 3.13 -1.69 -22.35
C SER A 77 2.44 -0.32 -22.27
N PRO A 78 2.42 0.48 -23.35
CA PRO A 78 1.78 1.81 -23.34
C PRO A 78 0.33 1.80 -22.81
N ASP A 79 -0.39 0.70 -23.04
CA ASP A 79 -1.80 0.53 -22.62
C ASP A 79 -1.97 -0.18 -21.26
N ARG A 80 -0.90 -0.77 -20.71
CA ARG A 80 -0.96 -1.57 -19.47
C ARG A 80 0.24 -1.31 -18.59
N PRO A 81 0.07 -0.62 -17.44
CA PRO A 81 1.19 -0.37 -16.52
C PRO A 81 1.76 -1.69 -15.98
N GLY A 82 3.09 -1.77 -16.01
CA GLY A 82 3.85 -2.89 -15.46
C GLY A 82 3.86 -2.89 -13.93
N PHE A 83 4.67 -3.78 -13.35
CA PHE A 83 4.82 -3.89 -11.90
C PHE A 83 5.96 -3.06 -11.30
N GLU A 84 6.66 -2.21 -12.08
CA GLU A 84 7.75 -1.35 -11.58
C GLU A 84 7.32 -0.52 -10.36
N PHE A 85 6.23 0.24 -10.48
CA PHE A 85 5.74 1.09 -9.40
C PHE A 85 5.36 0.30 -8.13
N PRO A 86 4.52 -0.75 -8.20
CA PRO A 86 4.20 -1.53 -7.00
C PRO A 86 5.44 -2.25 -6.43
N LEU A 87 6.42 -2.64 -7.24
CA LEU A 87 7.68 -3.22 -6.77
C LEU A 87 8.55 -2.20 -6.03
N ALA A 88 8.69 -0.98 -6.56
CA ALA A 88 9.42 0.09 -5.89
C ALA A 88 8.76 0.45 -4.55
N ALA A 89 7.43 0.57 -4.55
CA ALA A 89 6.67 0.84 -3.34
C ALA A 89 6.76 -0.31 -2.31
N ALA A 90 6.76 -1.56 -2.76
CA ALA A 90 6.94 -2.73 -1.89
C ALA A 90 8.35 -2.76 -1.28
N THR A 91 9.39 -2.46 -2.07
CA THR A 91 10.77 -2.37 -1.60
C THR A 91 10.93 -1.29 -0.53
N LEU A 92 10.32 -0.11 -0.74
CA LEU A 92 10.36 0.97 0.24
C LEU A 92 9.59 0.60 1.52
N ALA A 93 8.40 0.01 1.39
CA ALA A 93 7.65 -0.48 2.53
C ALA A 93 8.44 -1.55 3.29
N PHE A 94 9.09 -2.48 2.59
CA PHE A 94 9.95 -3.49 3.18
C PHE A 94 11.09 -2.87 3.99
N ALA A 95 11.78 -1.86 3.44
CA ALA A 95 12.80 -1.13 4.17
C ALA A 95 12.24 -0.50 5.47
N LEU A 96 11.07 0.13 5.42
CA LEU A 96 10.41 0.74 6.58
C LEU A 96 10.03 -0.26 7.68
N ILE A 97 9.83 -1.55 7.36
CA ILE A 97 9.59 -2.59 8.37
C ILE A 97 10.82 -2.73 9.30
N PHE A 98 12.03 -2.67 8.73
CA PHE A 98 13.28 -2.83 9.47
C PHE A 98 13.77 -1.52 10.08
N PHE A 99 13.83 -0.45 9.28
CA PHE A 99 14.37 0.84 9.71
C PHE A 99 13.38 1.67 10.54
N GLY A 100 12.07 1.41 10.41
CA GLY A 100 11.04 2.15 11.13
C GLY A 100 10.84 3.58 10.60
N ALA A 101 10.19 4.41 11.41
CA ALA A 101 9.86 5.79 11.07
C ALA A 101 11.09 6.70 11.28
N GLY A 102 11.32 7.64 10.35
CA GLY A 102 12.45 8.57 10.41
C GLY A 102 12.33 9.64 11.52
N PRO A 103 13.32 10.53 11.67
CA PRO A 103 13.36 11.54 12.74
C PRO A 103 12.24 12.59 12.67
N ILE A 104 11.63 12.78 11.49
CA ILE A 104 10.51 13.72 11.27
C ILE A 104 9.14 13.06 11.59
N SER A 105 9.13 11.77 11.97
CA SER A 105 7.90 11.02 12.23
C SER A 105 7.16 11.49 13.49
N LEU A 106 5.83 11.43 13.45
CA LEU A 106 5.00 11.66 14.64
C LEU A 106 5.28 10.63 15.74
N ASP A 107 5.64 9.39 15.40
CA ASP A 107 6.12 8.39 16.35
C ASP A 107 7.35 8.89 17.14
N HIS A 108 8.27 9.62 16.49
CA HIS A 108 9.45 10.19 17.14
C HIS A 108 9.11 11.39 18.02
N VAL A 109 8.25 12.31 17.56
CA VAL A 109 7.79 13.48 18.34
C VAL A 109 7.03 13.04 19.60
N LEU A 110 6.15 12.05 19.49
CA LEU A 110 5.39 11.53 20.63
C LEU A 110 6.27 10.79 21.64
N ARG A 111 7.32 10.09 21.18
CA ARG A 111 8.30 9.42 22.06
C ARG A 111 9.30 10.40 22.69
N GLY A 112 9.68 11.46 21.98
CA GLY A 112 10.57 12.52 22.48
C GLY A 112 9.93 13.38 23.58
N GLY A 113 8.60 13.40 23.69
CA GLY A 113 7.88 14.05 24.79
C GLY A 113 7.88 13.27 26.11
N ALA A 114 8.24 11.98 26.11
CA ALA A 114 8.25 11.12 27.29
C ALA A 114 9.61 11.04 28.01
N SER A 115 10.58 11.84 27.58
CA SER A 115 11.87 12.02 28.27
C SER A 115 11.94 13.40 28.90
N ARG A 116 11.17 13.61 29.96
CA ARG A 116 11.45 14.60 31.01
C ARG A 116 11.20 13.98 32.36
#